data_AF-K9V589-F1
#
_entry.id   AF-K9V589-F1
#
_cell.length_a   1.000
_cell.length_b   1.000
_cell.length_c   1.000
_cell.angle_alpha   90.00
_cell.angle_beta   90.00
_cell.angle_gamma   90.00
#
_symmetry.space_group_name_H-M   'P 1'
#
loop_
_entity.id
_entity.type
_entity.pdbx_description
1 polymer ?
#
loop_
_entity_poly.entity_id
_entity_poly.type
_entity_poly.pdbx_seq_one_letter_code
_entity_poly.pdbx_strand_id
1 'polypeptide(L)'
;METQEILTTLPKLTTSDCLKIAETALEIISQEQNSLTTDEQKRVLAAAAKTAIQDYAAGSSLIAFSEIEGEDFYDYPDTKI
;
A
#
# COMPACT_ATOMS: atom_id res chain seq x y z
N MET A 1 18.94 4.00 18.28
CA MET A 1 19.28 2.78 17.52
C MET A 1 19.71 3.22 16.14
N GLU A 2 20.93 2.89 15.73
CA GLU A 2 21.47 3.27 14.44
C GLU A 2 20.72 2.50 13.34
N THR A 3 20.18 3.19 12.34
CA THR A 3 19.38 2.60 11.23
C THR A 3 20.11 1.43 10.55
N GLN A 4 21.44 1.44 10.58
CA GLN A 4 22.32 0.37 10.11
C GLN A 4 22.13 -0.97 10.84
N GLU A 5 21.91 -0.95 12.16
CA GLU A 5 21.70 -2.17 12.95
C GLU A 5 20.37 -2.84 12.61
N ILE A 6 19.34 -2.05 12.33
CA ILE A 6 18.03 -2.56 11.92
C ILE A 6 18.13 -3.26 10.56
N LEU A 7 18.76 -2.60 9.58
CA LEU A 7 18.91 -3.16 8.23
C LEU A 7 19.74 -4.45 8.20
N THR A 8 20.71 -4.59 9.11
CA THR A 8 21.55 -5.81 9.20
C THR A 8 20.90 -6.95 9.98
N THR A 9 19.85 -6.68 10.75
CA THR A 9 19.10 -7.69 11.52
C THR A 9 17.86 -8.18 10.81
N LEU A 10 17.20 -7.36 9.99
CA LEU A 10 16.03 -7.73 9.18
C LEU A 10 16.20 -9.05 8.39
N PRO A 11 17.30 -9.29 7.64
CA PRO A 11 17.47 -10.53 6.89
C PRO A 11 17.79 -11.75 7.76
N LYS A 12 18.08 -11.57 9.06
CA LYS A 12 18.33 -12.66 10.01
C LYS A 12 17.07 -13.11 10.74
N LEU A 13 15.95 -12.43 10.53
CA LEU A 13 14.67 -12.77 11.16
C LEU A 13 14.07 -14.02 10.55
N THR A 14 13.41 -14.81 11.38
CA THR A 14 12.63 -15.95 10.89
C THR A 14 11.33 -15.46 10.26
N THR A 15 10.70 -16.29 9.42
CA THR A 15 9.37 -15.99 8.88
C THR A 15 8.35 -15.71 9.99
N SER A 16 8.44 -16.42 11.13
CA SER A 16 7.56 -16.19 12.27
C SER A 16 7.75 -14.80 12.87
N ASP A 17 8.99 -14.31 12.97
CA ASP A 17 9.28 -12.99 13.52
C ASP A 17 8.83 -11.89 12.55
N CYS A 18 9.04 -12.09 11.24
CA CYS A 18 8.52 -11.19 10.22
C CYS A 18 6.98 -11.08 10.26
N LEU A 19 6.29 -12.21 10.45
CA LEU A 19 4.83 -12.21 10.56
C LEU A 19 4.35 -11.48 11.83
N LYS A 20 5.02 -11.66 12.97
CA LYS A 20 4.71 -10.91 14.20
C LYS A 20 4.94 -9.41 14.04
N ILE A 21 6.01 -9.00 13.35
CA ILE A 21 6.27 -7.60 13.05
C ILE A 21 5.16 -7.03 12.14
N ALA A 22 4.78 -7.77 11.10
CA ALA A 22 3.71 -7.36 10.19
C ALA A 22 2.36 -7.22 10.93
N GLU A 23 2.02 -8.18 11.80
CA GLU A 23 0.81 -8.16 12.62
C GLU A 23 0.80 -6.97 13.58
N THR A 24 1.90 -6.74 14.30
CA THR A 24 2.04 -5.59 15.23
C THR A 24 1.94 -4.26 14.48
N ALA A 25 2.58 -4.16 13.30
CA ALA A 25 2.50 -2.96 12.48
C ALA A 25 1.07 -2.70 11.97
N LEU A 26 0.36 -3.77 11.57
CA LEU A 26 -1.03 -3.66 11.13
C LEU A 26 -1.95 -3.18 12.25
N GLU A 27 -1.75 -3.67 13.47
CA GLU A 27 -2.52 -3.25 14.65
C GLU A 27 -2.31 -1.76 14.95
N ILE A 28 -1.06 -1.29 14.92
CA ILE A 28 -0.73 0.14 15.10
C ILE A 28 -1.39 0.99 14.03
N ILE A 29 -1.26 0.61 12.76
CA ILE A 29 -1.87 1.33 11.63
C ILE A 29 -3.40 1.38 11.77
N SER A 30 -4.03 0.28 12.20
CA SER A 30 -5.47 0.21 12.41
C SER A 30 -5.92 1.15 13.54
N GLN A 31 -5.17 1.20 14.64
CA GLN A 31 -5.42 2.13 15.74
C GLN A 31 -5.27 3.58 15.30
N GLU A 32 -4.26 3.90 14.49
CA GLU A 32 -4.03 5.24 13.96
C GLU A 32 -5.09 5.64 12.91
N GLN A 33 -5.51 4.75 12.01
CA GLN A 33 -6.54 5.03 11.00
C GLN A 33 -7.89 5.41 11.62
N ASN A 34 -8.24 4.81 12.76
CA ASN A 34 -9.46 5.15 13.50
C ASN A 34 -9.39 6.51 14.22
N SER A 35 -8.22 7.15 14.26
CA SER A 35 -8.01 8.44 14.93
C SER A 35 -7.97 9.64 13.98
N LEU A 36 -7.77 9.41 12.68
CA LEU A 36 -7.62 10.48 11.70
C LEU A 36 -8.98 11.05 11.30
N THR A 37 -9.08 12.37 11.30
CA THR A 37 -10.20 13.08 10.69
C THR A 37 -10.19 12.89 9.16
N THR A 38 -11.32 13.09 8.51
CA THR A 38 -11.46 12.99 7.04
C THR A 38 -10.45 13.87 6.29
N ASP A 39 -10.13 15.05 6.84
CA ASP A 39 -9.16 15.96 6.21
C ASP A 39 -7.72 15.49 6.37
N GLU A 40 -7.38 14.85 7.48
CA GLU A 40 -6.06 14.23 7.68
C GLU A 40 -5.90 13.00 6.80
N GLN A 41 -6.93 12.15 6.70
CA GLN A 41 -6.95 11.02 5.76
C GLN A 41 -6.71 11.50 4.32
N LYS A 42 -7.40 12.56 3.87
CA LYS A 42 -7.18 13.14 2.54
C LYS A 42 -5.75 13.62 2.32
N ARG A 43 -5.12 14.25 3.33
CA ARG A 43 -3.72 14.70 3.25
C ARG A 43 -2.75 13.54 3.15
N VAL A 44 -2.93 12.50 3.97
CA VAL A 44 -2.11 11.29 3.95
C VAL A 44 -2.25 10.58 2.61
N LEU A 45 -3.49 10.42 2.12
CA LEU A 45 -3.77 9.80 0.83
C LEU A 45 -3.13 10.59 -0.33
N ALA A 46 -3.21 11.93 -0.29
CA ALA A 46 -2.58 12.78 -1.29
C ALA A 46 -1.05 12.69 -1.27
N ALA A 47 -0.44 12.53 -0.09
CA ALA A 47 1.00 12.31 0.04
C ALA A 47 1.41 10.94 -0.52
N ALA A 48 0.69 9.88 -0.14
CA ALA A 48 0.91 8.52 -0.64
C ALA A 48 0.73 8.43 -2.17
N ALA A 49 -0.30 9.08 -2.71
CA ALA A 49 -0.54 9.14 -4.15
C ALA A 49 0.64 9.80 -4.88
N LYS A 50 1.21 10.89 -4.34
CA LYS A 50 2.39 11.56 -4.91
C LYS A 50 3.63 10.67 -4.91
N THR A 51 3.84 9.89 -3.84
CA THR A 51 4.99 8.98 -3.77
C THR A 51 4.83 7.80 -4.73
N ALA A 52 3.59 7.32 -4.92
CA ALA A 52 3.30 6.20 -5.82
C ALA A 52 3.41 6.55 -7.32
N ILE A 53 3.48 7.84 -7.71
CA ILE A 53 3.56 8.25 -9.13
C ILE A 53 4.70 7.52 -9.87
N GLN A 54 5.86 7.37 -9.24
CA GLN A 54 7.01 6.70 -9.86
C GLN A 54 6.77 5.22 -10.11
N ASP A 55 5.99 4.57 -9.25
CA ASP A 55 5.64 3.16 -9.37
C ASP A 55 4.76 2.91 -10.61
N TYR A 56 4.09 3.94 -11.14
CA TYR A 56 3.29 3.89 -12.38
C TYR A 56 3.99 4.52 -13.60
N ALA A 57 5.30 4.80 -13.51
CA ALA A 57 6.04 5.33 -14.64
C ALA A 57 6.14 4.34 -15.82
N ALA A 58 6.35 4.86 -17.03
CA ALA A 58 6.51 4.05 -18.24
C ALA A 58 7.62 2.98 -18.07
N GLY A 59 7.32 1.74 -18.43
CA GLY A 59 8.20 0.59 -18.21
C GLY A 59 8.17 -0.04 -16.82
N SER A 60 7.36 0.47 -15.89
CA SER A 60 7.11 -0.20 -14.60
C SER A 60 6.32 -1.50 -14.79
N SER A 61 6.62 -2.50 -13.97
CA SER A 61 5.85 -3.76 -13.95
C SER A 61 4.39 -3.57 -13.53
N LEU A 62 4.07 -2.50 -12.81
CA LEU A 62 2.69 -2.21 -12.37
C LEU A 62 1.78 -1.77 -13.52
N ILE A 63 2.35 -1.30 -14.62
CA ILE A 63 1.60 -0.89 -15.81
C ILE A 63 1.73 -1.92 -16.95
N ALA A 64 2.36 -3.07 -16.70
CA ALA A 64 2.58 -4.12 -17.71
C ALA A 64 1.28 -4.61 -18.37
N PHE A 65 0.15 -4.51 -17.67
CA PHE A 65 -1.17 -4.88 -18.19
C PHE A 65 -1.97 -3.70 -18.75
N SER A 66 -1.53 -2.45 -18.52
CA SER A 66 -2.23 -1.25 -19.03
C SER A 66 -2.05 -1.02 -20.54
N GLU A 67 -1.02 -1.65 -21.13
CA GLU A 67 -0.78 -1.64 -22.58
C GLU A 67 -1.55 -2.75 -23.30
N ILE A 68 -2.22 -3.64 -22.56
CA ILE A 68 -3.09 -4.67 -23.13
C ILE A 68 -4.40 -3.97 -23.50
N GLU A 69 -4.68 -3.87 -24.80
CA GLU A 69 -5.93 -3.32 -25.32
C GLU A 69 -7.13 -4.06 -24.70
N GLY A 70 -7.90 -3.34 -23.88
CA GLY A 70 -9.26 -3.69 -23.48
C GLY A 70 -9.36 -4.72 -22.35
N GLU A 71 -9.37 -4.25 -21.10
CA GLU A 71 -10.20 -4.94 -20.12
C GLU A 71 -11.67 -4.65 -20.49
N ASP A 72 -12.39 -5.68 -20.95
CA ASP A 72 -13.85 -5.69 -21.04
C ASP A 72 -14.39 -5.60 -19.61
N PHE A 73 -14.39 -4.39 -19.04
CA PHE A 73 -15.07 -4.14 -17.78
C PHE A 73 -16.55 -4.43 -17.99
N TYR A 74 -17.08 -5.40 -17.26
CA TYR A 74 -18.49 -5.73 -17.29
C TYR A 74 -19.25 -4.56 -16.67
N ASP A 75 -19.95 -3.77 -17.50
CA ASP A 75 -20.90 -2.78 -17.01
C ASP A 75 -22.01 -3.54 -16.27
N TYR A 76 -21.98 -3.49 -14.93
CA TYR A 76 -23.07 -4.03 -14.13
C TYR A 76 -24.34 -3.26 -14.51
N PRO A 77 -25.41 -3.92 -14.99
CA PRO A 77 -26.64 -3.22 -15.29
C PRO A 77 -27.15 -2.58 -14.00
N ASP A 78 -27.49 -1.28 -14.08
CA ASP A 78 -28.14 -0.55 -12.99
C ASP A 78 -29.31 -1.38 -12.47
N THR A 79 -29.12 -2.03 -11.32
CA THR A 79 -30.20 -2.66 -10.59
C THR A 79 -31.10 -1.53 -10.11
N LYS A 80 -32.14 -1.24 -10.90
CA LYS A 80 -33.27 -0.44 -10.46
C LYS A 80 -33.92 -1.18 -9.30
N ILE A 81 -33.66 -0.68 -8.10
CA ILE A 81 -34.45 -0.98 -6.89
C ILE A 81 -35.84 -0.37 -7.08
#